data_AF-A0A2E2K4U7-F1
#
_entry.id   AF-A0A2E2K4U7-F1
#
_cell.length_a   1.000
_cell.length_b   1.000
_cell.length_c   1.000
_cell.angle_alpha   90.00
_cell.angle_beta   90.00
_cell.angle_gamma   90.00
#
_symmetry.space_group_name_H-M   'P 1'
#
loop_
_entity.id
_entity.type
_entity.pdbx_description
1 polymer ?
#
loop_
_entity_poly.entity_id
_entity_poly.type
_entity_poly.pdbx_seq_one_letter_code
_entity_poly.pdbx_strand_id
1 'polypeptide(L)'
;MALFEPAYEEMIRNEGGYVLHTVAGDRGGTTYAGVARRYHPHWSGWQYIDADDRHNPALVDCVKAFYRDEFWRRLRGDDIEDQRVAETLFDFAVNAGTGTAIKLAQNILDTSADGILGPVTIGKLNSFPAQDFLYRYAMAKVARYAEIVNRDSSQSKFLLGWINRTLKGVA
;
A
#
# COMPACT_ATOMS: atom_id res chain seq x y z
N MET A 1 7.06 -2.43 18.04
CA MET A 1 5.78 -2.59 17.33
C MET A 1 5.52 -1.30 16.60
N ALA A 2 5.26 -1.40 15.30
CA ALA A 2 5.05 -0.27 14.42
C ALA A 2 3.69 0.39 14.68
N LEU A 3 3.60 1.66 14.38
CA LEU A 3 2.43 2.50 14.57
C LEU A 3 1.76 2.76 13.22
N PHE A 4 0.45 2.53 13.15
CA PHE A 4 -0.34 2.78 11.95
C PHE A 4 -0.37 4.25 11.55
N GLU A 5 -0.60 5.16 12.50
CA GLU A 5 -0.75 6.60 12.25
C GLU A 5 0.36 7.20 11.36
N PRO A 6 1.67 7.11 11.72
CA PRO A 6 2.73 7.65 10.88
C PRO A 6 2.81 6.96 9.50
N ALA A 7 2.58 5.64 9.44
CA ALA A 7 2.57 4.90 8.18
C ALA A 7 1.43 5.32 7.26
N TYR A 8 0.24 5.56 7.82
CA TYR A 8 -0.91 6.09 7.12
C TYR A 8 -0.66 7.49 6.58
N GLU A 9 -0.09 8.38 7.39
CA GLU A 9 0.19 9.76 6.97
C GLU A 9 1.17 9.82 5.81
N GLU A 10 2.20 8.97 5.80
CA GLU A 10 3.11 8.89 4.66
C GLU A 10 2.45 8.28 3.43
N MET A 11 1.79 7.14 3.59
CA MET A 11 1.11 6.44 2.50
C MET A 11 0.06 7.33 1.82
N ILE A 12 -0.80 8.01 2.58
CA ILE A 12 -1.88 8.83 1.99
C ILE A 12 -1.33 10.02 1.19
N ARG A 13 -0.16 10.55 1.57
CA ARG A 13 0.55 11.56 0.76
C ARG A 13 1.06 10.98 -0.56
N ASN A 14 1.56 9.75 -0.54
CA ASN A 14 2.05 9.05 -1.73
C ASN A 14 0.89 8.65 -2.69
N GLU A 15 -0.28 8.33 -2.14
CA GLU A 15 -1.48 7.98 -2.89
C GLU A 15 -2.13 9.18 -3.60
N GLY A 16 -1.79 10.41 -3.19
CA GLY A 16 -2.30 11.66 -3.77
C GLY A 16 -3.27 12.42 -2.87
N GLY A 17 -3.49 11.96 -1.64
CA GLY A 17 -4.30 12.65 -0.63
C GLY A 17 -5.80 12.54 -0.83
N TYR A 18 -6.56 13.42 -0.17
CA TYR A 18 -8.02 13.42 -0.12
C TYR A 18 -8.65 14.05 -1.38
N VAL A 19 -8.41 13.46 -2.53
CA VAL A 19 -8.87 13.98 -3.83
C VAL A 19 -10.00 13.12 -4.38
N LEU A 20 -11.06 13.80 -4.88
CA LEU A 20 -12.14 13.17 -5.63
C LEU A 20 -11.78 13.16 -7.12
N HIS A 21 -11.74 11.96 -7.70
CA HIS A 21 -11.56 11.75 -9.13
C HIS A 21 -12.77 11.03 -9.72
N THR A 22 -13.32 11.59 -10.79
CA THR A 22 -14.34 10.93 -11.60
C THR A 22 -13.80 10.85 -13.02
N VAL A 23 -13.46 9.64 -13.47
CA VAL A 23 -12.96 9.43 -14.84
C VAL A 23 -14.11 8.95 -15.71
N ALA A 24 -14.56 9.83 -16.62
CA ALA A 24 -15.60 9.49 -17.59
C ALA A 24 -15.12 8.34 -18.49
N GLY A 25 -15.87 7.23 -18.52
CA GLY A 25 -15.57 6.04 -19.34
C GLY A 25 -14.66 4.99 -18.67
N ASP A 26 -14.22 5.19 -17.43
CA ASP A 26 -13.36 4.24 -16.73
C ASP A 26 -14.15 3.13 -16.02
N ARG A 27 -13.53 1.95 -15.92
CA ARG A 27 -14.07 0.81 -15.18
C ARG A 27 -14.17 1.13 -13.68
N GLY A 28 -13.35 1.98 -13.08
CA GLY A 28 -13.36 2.23 -11.62
C GLY A 28 -14.52 3.06 -11.07
N GLY A 29 -15.16 3.89 -11.91
CA GLY A 29 -16.16 4.86 -11.46
C GLY A 29 -15.54 6.02 -10.67
N THR A 30 -16.28 6.56 -9.70
CA THR A 30 -15.81 7.62 -8.79
C THR A 30 -14.85 7.07 -7.74
N THR A 31 -13.72 7.75 -7.53
CA THR A 31 -12.71 7.42 -6.52
C THR A 31 -12.48 8.61 -5.62
N TYR A 32 -12.43 8.40 -4.30
CA TYR A 32 -12.05 9.43 -3.34
C TYR A 32 -10.93 8.91 -2.45
N ALA A 33 -9.81 9.64 -2.39
CA ALA A 33 -8.66 9.28 -1.57
C ALA A 33 -8.18 7.83 -1.80
N GLY A 34 -8.11 7.40 -3.07
CA GLY A 34 -7.77 6.03 -3.46
C GLY A 34 -8.90 4.99 -3.31
N VAL A 35 -9.98 5.31 -2.58
CA VAL A 35 -11.14 4.41 -2.41
C VAL A 35 -12.05 4.47 -3.63
N ALA A 36 -12.07 3.41 -4.43
CA ALA A 36 -12.89 3.33 -5.64
C ALA A 36 -14.31 2.79 -5.36
N ARG A 37 -15.34 3.53 -5.75
CA ARG A 37 -16.75 3.20 -5.45
C ARG A 37 -17.19 1.87 -6.02
N ARG A 38 -16.69 1.50 -7.20
CA ARG A 38 -17.02 0.20 -7.81
C ARG A 38 -16.57 -0.99 -6.97
N TYR A 39 -15.39 -0.91 -6.37
CA TYR A 39 -14.81 -2.01 -5.59
C TYR A 39 -15.26 -1.96 -4.12
N HIS A 40 -15.61 -0.79 -3.63
CA HIS A 40 -16.06 -0.56 -2.25
C HIS A 40 -17.41 0.18 -2.21
N PRO A 41 -18.49 -0.36 -2.79
CA PRO A 41 -19.77 0.36 -2.92
C PRO A 41 -20.44 0.66 -1.56
N HIS A 42 -20.09 -0.10 -0.53
CA HIS A 42 -20.63 0.02 0.83
C HIS A 42 -19.71 0.79 1.78
N TRP A 43 -18.63 1.41 1.28
CA TRP A 43 -17.77 2.23 2.13
C TRP A 43 -18.54 3.44 2.67
N SER A 44 -18.49 3.64 3.99
CA SER A 44 -19.28 4.65 4.69
C SER A 44 -18.94 6.08 4.28
N GLY A 45 -17.77 6.33 3.70
CA GLY A 45 -17.39 7.64 3.19
C GLY A 45 -18.28 8.14 2.04
N TRP A 46 -18.93 7.24 1.30
CA TRP A 46 -19.78 7.64 0.16
C TRP A 46 -20.96 8.52 0.57
N GLN A 47 -21.47 8.38 1.80
CA GLN A 47 -22.57 9.23 2.27
C GLN A 47 -22.19 10.72 2.31
N TYR A 48 -20.94 11.03 2.65
CA TYR A 48 -20.44 12.41 2.68
C TYR A 48 -20.14 12.93 1.28
N ILE A 49 -19.57 12.07 0.42
CA ILE A 49 -19.33 12.41 -0.99
C ILE A 49 -20.64 12.71 -1.73
N ASP A 50 -21.66 11.87 -1.53
CA ASP A 50 -22.97 12.02 -2.17
C ASP A 50 -23.74 13.25 -1.66
N ALA A 51 -23.47 13.68 -0.42
CA ALA A 51 -24.02 14.90 0.18
C ALA A 51 -23.18 16.17 -0.15
N ASP A 52 -22.09 16.04 -0.92
CA ASP A 52 -21.07 17.09 -1.16
C ASP A 52 -20.44 17.67 0.13
N ASP A 53 -20.44 16.90 1.22
CA ASP A 53 -19.86 17.28 2.52
C ASP A 53 -18.40 16.82 2.66
N ARG A 54 -17.57 17.24 1.72
CA ARG A 54 -16.16 16.79 1.60
C ARG A 54 -15.21 17.32 2.67
N HIS A 55 -15.65 18.30 3.46
CA HIS A 55 -14.86 18.91 4.53
C HIS A 55 -15.15 18.32 5.91
N ASN A 56 -16.09 17.37 5.99
CA ASN A 56 -16.44 16.72 7.24
C ASN A 56 -15.26 15.92 7.81
N PRO A 57 -14.83 16.16 9.06
CA PRO A 57 -13.79 15.36 9.70
C PRO A 57 -14.10 13.85 9.72
N ALA A 58 -15.37 13.48 9.81
CA ALA A 58 -15.78 12.07 9.78
C ALA A 58 -15.45 11.38 8.44
N LEU A 59 -15.39 12.13 7.32
CA LEU A 59 -14.95 11.57 6.04
C LEU A 59 -13.45 11.21 6.06
N VAL A 60 -12.63 12.03 6.73
CA VAL A 60 -11.21 11.73 6.95
C VAL A 60 -11.05 10.46 7.77
N ASP A 61 -11.85 10.30 8.83
CA ASP A 61 -11.86 9.09 9.66
C ASP A 61 -12.31 7.86 8.86
N CYS A 62 -13.31 7.99 7.98
CA CYS A 62 -13.74 6.92 7.08
C CYS A 62 -12.61 6.42 6.16
N VAL A 63 -11.79 7.32 5.60
CA VAL A 63 -10.65 6.94 4.74
C VAL A 63 -9.59 6.24 5.57
N LYS A 64 -9.26 6.81 6.73
CA LYS A 64 -8.27 6.25 7.64
C LYS A 64 -8.64 4.86 8.13
N ALA A 65 -9.90 4.65 8.52
CA ALA A 65 -10.43 3.35 8.91
C ALA A 65 -10.34 2.34 7.76
N PHE A 66 -10.69 2.76 6.54
CA PHE A 66 -10.58 1.91 5.35
C PHE A 66 -9.14 1.37 5.17
N TYR A 67 -8.13 2.25 5.22
CA TYR A 67 -6.74 1.82 5.06
C TYR A 67 -6.22 0.98 6.24
N ARG A 68 -6.71 1.25 7.46
CA ARG A 68 -6.40 0.42 8.62
C ARG A 68 -6.93 -1.00 8.45
N ASP A 69 -8.17 -1.15 7.98
CA ASP A 69 -8.84 -2.44 7.90
C ASP A 69 -8.46 -3.25 6.67
N GLU A 70 -8.42 -2.62 5.50
CA GLU A 70 -8.18 -3.32 4.22
C GLU A 70 -6.70 -3.68 4.01
N PHE A 71 -5.78 -2.94 4.63
CA PHE A 71 -4.34 -3.08 4.40
C PHE A 71 -3.57 -3.33 5.69
N TRP A 72 -3.58 -2.40 6.66
CA TRP A 72 -2.70 -2.50 7.85
C TRP A 72 -2.98 -3.74 8.70
N ARG A 73 -4.25 -4.00 9.04
CA ARG A 73 -4.65 -5.18 9.81
C ARG A 73 -4.41 -6.47 9.05
N ARG A 74 -4.65 -6.48 7.73
CA ARG A 74 -4.35 -7.66 6.87
C ARG A 74 -2.86 -7.96 6.78
N LEU A 75 -2.03 -6.92 6.82
CA LEU A 75 -0.58 -7.05 6.94
C LEU A 75 -0.12 -7.39 8.36
N ARG A 76 -1.00 -7.36 9.37
CA ARG A 76 -0.61 -7.43 10.78
C ARG A 76 0.49 -6.42 11.11
N GLY A 77 0.35 -5.18 10.62
CA GLY A 77 1.38 -4.14 10.74
C GLY A 77 1.79 -3.85 12.19
N ASP A 78 0.87 -4.02 13.14
CA ASP A 78 1.15 -3.87 14.58
C ASP A 78 2.21 -4.88 15.07
N ASP A 79 2.29 -6.07 14.46
CA ASP A 79 3.21 -7.15 14.84
C ASP A 79 4.63 -6.96 14.26
N ILE A 80 4.85 -5.95 13.43
CA ILE A 80 6.16 -5.62 12.85
C ILE A 80 6.92 -4.72 13.82
N GLU A 81 8.18 -5.05 14.12
CA GLU A 81 8.94 -4.31 15.14
C GLU A 81 9.56 -3.01 14.63
N ASP A 82 10.15 -3.02 13.43
CA ASP A 82 10.75 -1.83 12.80
C ASP A 82 9.70 -1.04 12.02
N GLN A 83 9.56 0.24 12.35
CA GLN A 83 8.59 1.16 11.77
C GLN A 83 8.74 1.29 10.25
N ARG A 84 9.98 1.42 9.75
CA ARG A 84 10.27 1.64 8.32
C ARG A 84 9.93 0.41 7.49
N VAL A 85 10.14 -0.77 8.07
CA VAL A 85 9.76 -2.05 7.46
C VAL A 85 8.24 -2.13 7.32
N ALA A 86 7.48 -1.75 8.36
CA ALA A 86 6.03 -1.72 8.30
C ALA A 86 5.51 -0.70 7.28
N GLU A 87 6.09 0.49 7.25
CA GLU A 87 5.76 1.57 6.31
C GLU A 87 5.95 1.14 4.85
N THR A 88 7.12 0.58 4.50
CA THR A 88 7.40 0.17 3.12
C THR A 88 6.52 -1.00 2.66
N LEU A 89 6.17 -1.92 3.58
CA LEU A 89 5.25 -3.02 3.30
C LEU A 89 3.83 -2.51 3.07
N PHE A 90 3.38 -1.59 3.92
CA PHE A 90 2.05 -0.99 3.87
C PHE A 90 1.84 -0.15 2.60
N ASP A 91 2.76 0.79 2.31
CA ASP A 91 2.73 1.62 1.10
C ASP A 91 2.69 0.75 -0.17
N PHE A 92 3.54 -0.28 -0.23
CA PHE A 92 3.56 -1.16 -1.39
C PHE A 92 2.34 -2.10 -1.48
N ALA A 93 1.76 -2.49 -0.35
CA ALA A 93 0.50 -3.26 -0.35
C ALA A 93 -0.67 -2.45 -0.89
N VAL A 94 -0.74 -1.14 -0.60
CA VAL A 94 -1.72 -0.23 -1.20
C VAL A 94 -1.50 -0.13 -2.71
N ASN A 95 -0.25 0.00 -3.16
CA ASN A 95 0.06 0.16 -4.58
C ASN A 95 -0.10 -1.12 -5.42
N ALA A 96 0.33 -2.27 -4.89
CA ALA A 96 0.50 -3.51 -5.66
C ALA A 96 -0.35 -4.69 -5.15
N GLY A 97 -1.14 -4.46 -4.09
CA GLY A 97 -1.95 -5.45 -3.40
C GLY A 97 -1.19 -6.16 -2.28
N THR A 98 -1.89 -6.44 -1.18
CA THR A 98 -1.34 -7.07 0.03
C THR A 98 -0.64 -8.41 -0.24
N GLY A 99 -1.26 -9.30 -1.00
CA GLY A 99 -0.67 -10.60 -1.32
C GLY A 99 0.62 -10.50 -2.14
N THR A 100 0.71 -9.51 -3.03
CA THR A 100 1.95 -9.22 -3.78
C THR A 100 3.05 -8.76 -2.84
N ALA A 101 2.76 -7.74 -2.02
CA ALA A 101 3.71 -7.15 -1.09
C ALA A 101 4.30 -8.22 -0.15
N ILE A 102 3.44 -9.05 0.42
CA ILE A 102 3.84 -10.14 1.31
C ILE A 102 4.71 -11.17 0.58
N LYS A 103 4.36 -11.57 -0.65
CA LYS A 103 5.16 -12.55 -1.40
C LYS A 103 6.58 -12.07 -1.69
N LEU A 104 6.75 -10.78 -2.02
CA LEU A 104 8.08 -10.20 -2.19
C LEU A 104 8.89 -10.26 -0.90
N ALA A 105 8.27 -9.95 0.24
CA ALA A 105 8.92 -10.06 1.56
C ALA A 105 9.27 -11.51 1.90
N GLN A 106 8.36 -12.45 1.65
CA GLN A 106 8.56 -13.88 1.91
C GLN A 106 9.74 -14.45 1.12
N ASN A 107 9.91 -14.04 -0.14
CA ASN A 107 11.04 -14.44 -0.98
C ASN A 107 12.38 -13.92 -0.41
N ILE A 108 12.41 -12.71 0.15
CA ILE A 108 13.63 -12.14 0.77
C ILE A 108 13.99 -12.87 2.06
N LEU A 109 12.99 -13.24 2.85
CA LEU A 109 13.13 -13.93 4.13
C LEU A 109 13.31 -15.45 3.99
N ASP A 110 13.30 -15.96 2.76
CA ASP A 110 13.35 -17.38 2.44
C ASP A 110 12.26 -18.17 3.19
N THR A 111 11.01 -17.75 3.00
CA THR A 111 9.80 -18.41 3.55
C THR A 111 8.86 -18.78 2.42
N SER A 112 7.88 -19.64 2.71
CA SER A 112 6.85 -20.00 1.73
C SER A 112 6.14 -18.75 1.20
N ALA A 113 6.17 -18.52 -0.11
CA ALA A 113 5.60 -17.36 -0.77
C ALA A 113 4.07 -17.49 -0.99
N ASP A 114 3.33 -17.77 0.08
CA ASP A 114 1.87 -17.96 0.06
C ASP A 114 1.08 -16.63 0.08
N GLY A 115 1.73 -15.51 0.38
CA GLY A 115 1.09 -14.19 0.49
C GLY A 115 0.38 -13.95 1.82
N ILE A 116 0.66 -14.74 2.86
CA ILE A 116 0.10 -14.61 4.20
C ILE A 116 1.22 -14.21 5.17
N LEU A 117 1.08 -13.07 5.85
CA LEU A 117 2.04 -12.64 6.87
C LEU A 117 1.79 -13.39 8.19
N GLY A 118 2.04 -14.70 8.19
CA GLY A 118 1.87 -15.57 9.35
C GLY A 118 2.94 -15.37 10.43
N PRO A 119 2.78 -15.99 11.60
CA PRO A 119 3.74 -15.87 12.71
C PRO A 119 5.18 -16.27 12.34
N VAL A 120 5.35 -17.24 11.42
CA VAL A 120 6.68 -17.63 10.91
C VAL A 120 7.33 -16.49 10.13
N THR A 121 6.60 -15.88 9.19
CA THR A 121 7.12 -14.77 8.38
C THR A 121 7.39 -13.54 9.24
N ILE A 122 6.51 -13.22 10.20
CA ILE A 122 6.71 -12.12 11.15
C ILE A 122 7.95 -12.34 12.01
N GLY A 123 8.12 -13.54 12.57
CA GLY A 123 9.30 -13.86 13.39
C GLY A 123 10.60 -13.70 12.60
N LYS A 124 10.63 -14.17 11.35
CA LYS A 124 11.79 -13.94 10.46
C LYS A 124 11.97 -12.47 10.12
N LEU A 125 10.90 -11.75 9.81
CA LEU A 125 10.94 -10.32 9.45
C LEU A 125 11.54 -9.49 10.58
N ASN A 126 11.06 -9.68 11.82
CA ASN A 126 11.54 -8.94 13.00
C ASN A 126 12.97 -9.31 13.39
N SER A 127 13.42 -10.53 13.07
CA SER A 127 14.81 -10.96 13.31
C SER A 127 15.78 -10.56 12.20
N PHE A 128 15.27 -10.15 11.03
CA PHE A 128 16.10 -9.78 9.88
C PHE A 128 16.64 -8.36 10.06
N PRO A 129 17.93 -8.07 9.74
CA PRO A 129 18.45 -6.71 9.81
C PRO A 129 17.60 -5.74 8.96
N ALA A 130 16.92 -4.80 9.62
CA ALA A 130 15.91 -3.96 8.97
C ALA A 130 16.46 -3.22 7.75
N GLN A 131 17.68 -2.68 7.85
CA GLN A 131 18.32 -1.96 6.74
C GLN A 131 18.54 -2.85 5.51
N ASP A 132 18.98 -4.09 5.72
CA ASP A 132 19.18 -5.06 4.63
C ASP A 132 17.85 -5.47 4.02
N PHE A 133 16.80 -5.64 4.84
CA PHE A 133 15.45 -5.91 4.35
C PHE A 133 14.96 -4.77 3.45
N LEU A 134 15.08 -3.51 3.90
CA LEU A 134 14.64 -2.34 3.15
C LEU A 134 15.32 -2.26 1.76
N TYR A 135 16.64 -2.47 1.69
CA TYR A 135 17.37 -2.47 0.43
C TYR A 135 16.96 -3.63 -0.49
N ARG A 136 16.86 -4.85 0.07
CA ARG A 136 16.41 -6.03 -0.70
C ARG A 136 14.98 -5.87 -1.21
N TYR A 137 14.11 -5.28 -0.39
CA TYR A 137 12.72 -5.04 -0.74
C TYR A 137 12.58 -3.97 -1.82
N ALA A 138 13.37 -2.89 -1.77
CA ALA A 138 13.43 -1.91 -2.85
C ALA A 138 13.87 -2.54 -4.18
N MET A 139 14.92 -3.37 -4.16
CA MET A 139 15.34 -4.10 -5.36
C MET A 139 14.25 -5.04 -5.89
N ALA A 140 13.55 -5.76 -4.99
CA ALA A 140 12.44 -6.63 -5.37
C ALA A 140 11.26 -5.86 -6.00
N LYS A 141 10.93 -4.66 -5.47
CA LYS A 141 9.93 -3.77 -6.07
C LYS A 141 10.34 -3.35 -7.48
N VAL A 142 11.59 -2.92 -7.68
CA VAL A 142 12.12 -2.53 -8.99
C VAL A 142 12.08 -3.70 -9.98
N ALA A 143 12.51 -4.90 -9.57
CA ALA A 143 12.44 -6.09 -10.40
C ALA A 143 11.01 -6.40 -10.84
N ARG A 144 10.04 -6.31 -9.93
CA ARG A 144 8.63 -6.47 -10.26
C ARG A 144 8.13 -5.44 -11.28
N TYR A 145 8.49 -4.17 -11.13
CA TYR A 145 8.08 -3.14 -12.09
C TYR A 145 8.65 -3.43 -13.48
N ALA A 146 9.90 -3.89 -13.57
CA ALA A 146 10.48 -4.33 -14.83
C ALA A 146 9.70 -5.51 -15.43
N GLU A 147 9.32 -6.51 -14.62
CA GLU A 147 8.47 -7.63 -15.08
C GLU A 147 7.12 -7.16 -15.63
N ILE A 148 6.47 -6.20 -14.97
CA ILE A 148 5.20 -5.60 -15.43
C ILE A 148 5.39 -4.96 -16.80
N VAL A 149 6.42 -4.13 -16.98
CA VAL A 149 6.69 -3.43 -18.24
C VAL A 149 7.13 -4.39 -19.35
N ASN A 150 7.88 -5.44 -19.02
CA ASN A 150 8.27 -6.48 -19.98
C ASN A 150 7.05 -7.28 -20.47
N ARG A 151 6.03 -7.44 -19.63
CA ARG A 151 4.77 -8.11 -19.99
C ARG A 151 3.82 -7.20 -20.78
N ASP A 152 3.78 -5.92 -20.42
CA ASP A 152 2.95 -4.90 -21.06
C ASP A 152 3.73 -3.57 -21.15
N SER A 153 4.28 -3.32 -22.34
CA SER A 153 5.10 -2.13 -22.60
C SER A 153 4.34 -0.81 -22.50
N SER A 154 3.00 -0.84 -22.55
CA SER A 154 2.17 0.36 -22.36
C SER A 154 2.28 0.95 -20.95
N GLN A 155 2.76 0.16 -19.98
CA GLN A 155 3.01 0.58 -18.60
C GLN A 155 4.31 1.37 -18.43
N SER A 156 5.20 1.41 -19.42
CA SER A 156 6.51 2.10 -19.36
C SER A 156 6.40 3.57 -18.95
N LYS A 157 5.29 4.25 -19.30
CA LYS A 157 5.00 5.64 -18.90
C LYS A 157 4.95 5.86 -17.38
N PHE A 158 4.71 4.82 -16.59
CA PHE A 158 4.65 4.90 -15.12
C PHE A 158 5.96 4.51 -14.43
N LEU A 159 6.88 3.86 -15.14
CA LEU A 159 8.06 3.21 -14.57
C LEU A 159 8.96 4.17 -13.80
N LEU A 160 9.23 5.36 -14.35
CA LEU A 160 10.07 6.36 -13.68
C LEU A 160 9.45 6.81 -12.34
N GLY A 161 8.12 6.98 -12.30
CA GLY A 161 7.40 7.31 -11.08
C GLY A 161 7.52 6.20 -10.03
N TRP A 162 7.37 4.94 -10.44
CA TRP A 162 7.52 3.78 -9.57
C TRP A 162 8.92 3.65 -8.97
N ILE A 163 9.96 3.87 -9.79
CA ILE A 163 11.37 3.84 -9.35
C ILE A 163 11.64 4.99 -8.38
N ASN A 164 11.24 6.22 -8.72
CA ASN A 164 11.49 7.39 -7.87
C ASN A 164 10.84 7.26 -6.49
N ARG A 165 9.58 6.78 -6.44
CA ARG A 165 8.91 6.50 -5.15
C ARG A 165 9.63 5.42 -4.35
N THR A 166 10.10 4.37 -5.02
CA THR A 166 10.84 3.28 -4.37
C THR A 166 12.16 3.74 -3.77
N LEU A 167 12.94 4.54 -4.52
CA LEU A 167 14.24 5.02 -4.08
C LEU A 167 14.12 6.05 -2.95
N LYS A 168 13.09 6.91 -2.97
CA LYS A 168 12.82 7.85 -1.88
C LYS A 168 12.62 7.17 -0.53
N GLY A 169 12.01 5.98 -0.51
CA GLY A 169 11.74 5.24 0.72
C GLY A 169 12.94 4.47 1.30
N VAL A 170 14.11 4.50 0.66
CA VAL A 170 15.34 3.83 1.13
C VAL A 170 16.56 4.75 1.21
N ALA A 171 16.42 6.01 0.75
CA ALA A 171 17.43 7.05 0.85
C ALA A 171 17.34 7.75 2.22
#